data_AF-A0A920AYX4-F1
#
_entry.id   AF-A0A920AYX4-F1
#
_cell.length_a   1.000
_cell.length_b   1.000
_cell.length_c   1.000
_cell.angle_alpha   90.00
_cell.angle_beta   90.00
_cell.angle_gamma   90.00
#
_symmetry.space_group_name_H-M   'P 1'
#
loop_
_entity.id
_entity.type
_entity.pdbx_description
1 polymer ?
#
loop_
_entity_poly.entity_id
_entity_poly.type
_entity_poly.pdbx_seq_one_letter_code
_entity_poly.pdbx_strand_id
1 'polypeptide(L)'
;MNYLKLKLIITSIFILSCQDSKESQANIDCGSDFSTANILVDINQEIFNNDESVNTYSKYSWSTDGINRLLSGNGIPNHEVGTFPNDQNPNQIKEQNISKSFTLCPTLVSETGIAAGGAAGAIAYAINSVKFDPATGGRCNDDGECSMAQGQGNWNIEALGHNTFDFGDDMNHAHVQPTGEYHYHGMPELLIDF
;
A
#
# COMPACT_ATOMS: atom_id res chain seq x y z
N MET A 1 64.37 44.05 9.45
CA MET A 1 62.98 44.56 9.43
C MET A 1 62.30 44.02 8.19
N ASN A 2 61.57 42.91 8.33
CA ASN A 2 60.80 42.30 7.24
C ASN A 2 59.39 42.89 7.25
N TYR A 3 58.96 43.48 6.14
CA TYR A 3 57.58 43.94 5.94
C TYR A 3 56.75 42.78 5.37
N LEU A 4 55.80 42.29 6.16
CA LEU A 4 54.84 41.27 5.75
C LEU A 4 53.73 41.94 4.93
N LYS A 5 53.66 41.64 3.62
CA LYS A 5 52.56 42.11 2.75
C LYS A 5 51.32 41.23 2.98
N LEU A 6 50.31 41.79 3.63
CA LEU A 6 49.00 41.17 3.81
C LEU A 6 48.22 41.22 2.47
N LYS A 7 48.02 40.07 1.82
CA LYS A 7 47.14 39.96 0.65
C LYS A 7 45.71 39.72 1.12
N LEU A 8 44.82 40.68 0.86
CA LEU A 8 43.39 40.55 1.08
C LEU A 8 42.80 39.73 -0.09
N ILE A 9 42.36 38.50 0.18
CA ILE A 9 41.63 37.66 -0.79
C ILE A 9 40.15 37.89 -0.55
N ILE A 10 39.46 38.50 -1.51
CA ILE A 10 38.00 38.70 -1.49
C ILE A 10 37.38 37.45 -2.10
N THR A 11 36.85 36.56 -1.27
CA THR A 11 36.10 35.37 -1.70
C THR A 11 34.67 35.79 -2.01
N SER A 12 34.30 35.85 -3.28
CA SER A 12 32.94 36.14 -3.73
C SER A 12 32.04 34.93 -3.44
N ILE A 13 31.18 35.05 -2.43
CA ILE A 13 30.16 34.06 -2.10
C ILE A 13 29.02 34.21 -3.11
N PHE A 14 28.96 33.29 -4.08
CA PHE A 14 27.79 33.13 -4.95
C PHE A 14 26.69 32.44 -4.13
N ILE A 15 25.67 33.20 -3.75
CA ILE A 15 24.45 32.68 -3.13
C ILE A 15 23.58 32.17 -4.29
N LEU A 16 23.65 30.88 -4.60
CA LEU A 16 22.64 30.24 -5.44
C LEU A 16 21.34 30.19 -4.62
N SER A 17 20.43 31.10 -4.93
CA SER A 17 19.03 31.01 -4.49
C SER A 17 18.40 29.81 -5.17
N CYS A 18 18.12 28.73 -4.44
CA CYS A 18 17.12 27.76 -4.88
C CYS A 18 15.78 28.51 -4.96
N GLN A 19 15.25 28.68 -6.17
CA GLN A 19 13.81 28.86 -6.31
C GLN A 19 13.19 27.50 -6.04
N ASP A 20 12.44 27.38 -4.94
CA ASP A 20 11.46 26.31 -4.82
C ASP A 20 10.53 26.44 -6.03
N SER A 21 10.66 25.51 -6.97
CA SER A 21 9.63 25.29 -7.97
C SER A 21 8.41 24.84 -7.20
N LYS A 22 7.51 25.79 -6.89
CA LYS A 22 6.14 25.46 -6.51
C LYS A 22 5.58 24.63 -7.65
N GLU A 23 5.56 23.33 -7.48
CA GLU A 23 4.80 22.42 -8.32
C GLU A 23 3.40 23.00 -8.41
N SER A 24 2.99 23.30 -9.64
CA SER A 24 1.61 23.64 -9.92
C SER A 24 0.80 22.38 -9.64
N GLN A 25 0.27 22.23 -8.43
CA GLN A 25 -0.89 21.37 -8.22
C GLN A 25 -1.90 21.78 -9.29
N ALA A 26 -2.13 20.89 -10.25
CA ALA A 26 -3.17 21.09 -11.24
C ALA A 26 -4.46 21.31 -10.45
N ASN A 27 -5.03 22.51 -10.57
CA ASN A 27 -6.28 22.86 -9.93
C ASN A 27 -7.38 22.09 -10.69
N ILE A 28 -7.49 20.79 -10.39
CA ILE A 28 -8.43 19.87 -11.01
C ILE A 28 -9.81 20.24 -10.49
N ASP A 29 -10.65 20.72 -11.40
CA ASP A 29 -12.07 20.89 -11.16
C ASP A 29 -12.78 19.55 -11.41
N CYS A 30 -13.15 18.87 -10.33
CA CYS A 30 -13.90 17.62 -10.40
C CYS A 30 -15.39 17.81 -10.66
N GLY A 31 -15.90 19.05 -10.70
CA GLY A 31 -17.34 19.34 -10.78
C GLY A 31 -18.16 18.81 -9.59
N SER A 32 -17.48 18.33 -8.55
CA SER A 32 -18.06 17.82 -7.29
C SER A 32 -17.24 18.32 -6.11
N ASP A 33 -17.81 18.24 -4.90
CA ASP A 33 -17.12 18.64 -3.66
C ASP A 33 -15.98 17.68 -3.26
N PHE A 34 -15.81 16.56 -3.98
CA PHE A 34 -14.83 15.52 -3.65
C PHE A 34 -13.74 15.43 -4.71
N SER A 35 -12.50 15.50 -4.26
CA SER A 35 -11.31 15.28 -5.07
C SER A 35 -10.23 14.63 -4.22
N THR A 36 -9.40 13.81 -4.85
CA THR A 36 -8.15 13.33 -4.25
C THR A 36 -6.92 14.05 -4.80
N ALA A 37 -7.06 15.10 -5.60
CA ALA A 37 -5.92 15.78 -6.25
C ALA A 37 -4.84 16.28 -5.27
N ASN A 38 -5.21 16.58 -4.01
CA ASN A 38 -4.29 17.05 -2.98
C ASN A 38 -3.67 15.93 -2.12
N ILE A 39 -4.05 14.67 -2.34
CA ILE A 39 -3.39 13.54 -1.69
C ILE A 39 -2.02 13.34 -2.33
N LEU A 40 -1.02 13.08 -1.48
CA LEU A 40 0.38 12.96 -1.87
C LEU A 40 0.58 12.08 -3.12
N VAL A 41 1.30 12.66 -4.06
CA VAL A 41 1.87 12.03 -5.26
C VAL A 41 3.39 12.30 -5.22
N ASP A 42 4.14 11.84 -6.21
CA ASP A 42 5.61 11.96 -6.26
C ASP A 42 6.34 11.15 -5.19
N ILE A 43 5.79 9.99 -4.91
CA ILE A 43 6.42 8.95 -4.09
C ILE A 43 7.19 8.04 -5.04
N ASN A 44 8.46 7.78 -4.76
CA ASN A 44 9.26 6.77 -5.45
C ASN A 44 10.25 6.16 -4.46
N GLN A 45 9.91 4.99 -3.94
CA GLN A 45 10.65 4.33 -2.86
C GLN A 45 11.18 2.98 -3.30
N GLU A 46 12.39 2.68 -2.83
CA GLU A 46 13.03 1.37 -2.92
C GLU A 46 13.70 1.09 -1.57
N ILE A 47 13.10 0.21 -0.78
CA ILE A 47 13.50 -0.08 0.60
C ILE A 47 13.80 -1.57 0.71
N PHE A 48 15.02 -1.92 1.13
CA PHE A 48 15.34 -3.32 1.42
C PHE A 48 14.64 -3.76 2.71
N ASN A 49 13.80 -4.78 2.61
CA ASN A 49 13.18 -5.43 3.76
C ASN A 49 14.01 -6.67 4.11
N ASN A 50 14.66 -6.63 5.28
CA ASN A 50 15.54 -7.69 5.78
C ASN A 50 14.83 -8.74 6.64
N ASP A 51 13.49 -8.69 6.72
CA ASP A 51 12.67 -9.74 7.30
C ASP A 51 12.96 -11.10 6.61
N GLU A 52 13.00 -12.18 7.39
CA GLU A 52 13.33 -13.51 6.90
C GLU A 52 12.39 -14.01 5.80
N SER A 53 11.11 -13.62 5.87
CA SER A 53 10.06 -14.02 4.93
C SER A 53 10.07 -13.19 3.65
N VAL A 54 10.75 -12.03 3.66
CA VAL A 54 10.73 -11.05 2.56
C VAL A 54 12.09 -11.01 1.85
N ASN A 55 13.15 -10.66 2.56
CA ASN A 55 14.55 -10.61 2.11
C ASN A 55 14.75 -10.06 0.68
N THR A 56 14.05 -8.98 0.33
CA THR A 56 14.10 -8.34 -0.98
C THR A 56 13.70 -6.86 -0.86
N TYR A 57 13.71 -6.13 -1.97
CA TYR A 57 13.32 -4.72 -1.99
C TYR A 57 11.81 -4.55 -2.11
N SER A 58 11.20 -3.76 -1.22
CA SER A 58 9.90 -3.13 -1.44
C SER A 58 10.07 -1.96 -2.39
N LYS A 59 9.35 -1.99 -3.52
CA LYS A 59 9.42 -0.97 -4.57
C LYS A 59 8.03 -0.47 -4.88
N TYR A 60 7.82 0.84 -4.75
CA TYR A 60 6.55 1.45 -5.06
C TYR A 60 6.72 2.91 -5.46
N SER A 61 5.89 3.35 -6.39
CA SER A 61 5.75 4.74 -6.77
C SER A 61 4.29 5.13 -6.93
N TRP A 62 4.02 6.36 -6.51
CA TRP A 62 2.74 7.04 -6.71
C TRP A 62 2.99 8.32 -7.47
N SER A 63 2.32 8.49 -8.61
CA SER A 63 2.42 9.66 -9.46
C SER A 63 1.04 10.08 -9.97
N THR A 64 0.99 11.09 -10.83
CA THR A 64 -0.25 11.49 -11.50
C THR A 64 -0.01 11.86 -12.97
N ASP A 65 -1.00 11.59 -13.82
CA ASP A 65 -1.06 12.10 -15.20
C ASP A 65 -1.89 13.40 -15.31
N GLY A 66 -2.32 13.97 -14.19
CA GLY A 66 -3.21 15.14 -14.11
C GLY A 66 -4.71 14.81 -14.14
N ILE A 67 -5.10 13.54 -14.26
CA ILE A 67 -6.50 13.08 -14.21
C ILE A 67 -6.64 11.91 -13.24
N ASN A 68 -5.62 11.05 -13.20
CA ASN A 68 -5.54 9.86 -12.39
C ASN A 68 -4.32 9.92 -11.46
N ARG A 69 -4.45 9.27 -10.31
CA ARG A 69 -3.34 8.81 -9.48
C ARG A 69 -2.89 7.44 -10.01
N LEU A 70 -1.60 7.31 -10.29
CA LEU A 70 -0.99 6.11 -10.83
C LEU A 70 -0.17 5.43 -9.73
N LEU A 71 -0.33 4.11 -9.59
CA LEU A 71 0.48 3.25 -8.72
C LEU A 71 1.29 2.30 -9.60
N SER A 72 2.59 2.24 -9.35
CA SER A 72 3.47 1.18 -9.85
C SER A 72 4.21 0.56 -8.68
N GLY A 73 4.28 -0.75 -8.57
CA GLY A 73 4.99 -1.39 -7.45
C GLY A 73 5.09 -2.89 -7.58
N ASN A 74 5.72 -3.51 -6.58
CA ASN A 74 5.97 -4.96 -6.57
C ASN A 74 5.20 -5.74 -5.50
N GLY A 75 4.33 -5.09 -4.72
CA GLY A 75 3.51 -5.74 -3.70
C GLY A 75 4.30 -6.34 -2.54
N ILE A 76 5.56 -5.96 -2.37
CA ILE A 76 6.41 -6.39 -1.27
C ILE A 76 6.24 -5.43 -0.09
N PRO A 77 5.95 -5.93 1.14
CA PRO A 77 5.85 -5.08 2.31
C PRO A 77 7.20 -4.44 2.65
N ASN A 78 7.18 -3.20 3.11
CA ASN A 78 8.35 -2.44 3.56
C ASN A 78 8.57 -2.52 5.07
N HIS A 79 7.74 -3.25 5.81
CA HIS A 79 7.77 -3.42 7.26
C HIS A 79 7.99 -4.91 7.61
N GLU A 80 8.27 -5.18 8.89
CA GLU A 80 8.36 -6.55 9.42
C GLU A 80 7.04 -7.31 9.22
N VAL A 81 7.14 -8.61 8.93
CA VAL A 81 6.00 -9.50 8.69
C VAL A 81 6.11 -10.76 9.54
N GLY A 82 5.07 -11.59 9.53
CA GLY A 82 5.15 -12.92 10.13
C GLY A 82 6.09 -13.86 9.38
N THR A 83 6.37 -15.02 9.98
CA THR A 83 7.09 -16.10 9.29
C THR A 83 6.20 -16.74 8.23
N PHE A 84 6.66 -16.72 6.97
CA PHE A 84 6.01 -17.37 5.83
C PHE A 84 7.05 -18.20 5.06
N PRO A 85 6.77 -19.49 4.78
CA PRO A 85 5.55 -20.20 5.07
C PRO A 85 5.42 -20.58 6.56
N ASN A 86 4.19 -20.78 7.03
CA ASN A 86 3.88 -21.32 8.35
C ASN A 86 2.88 -22.49 8.23
N ASP A 87 2.54 -23.14 9.36
CA ASP A 87 1.70 -24.33 9.40
C ASP A 87 0.29 -24.12 8.79
N GLN A 88 -0.23 -22.89 8.84
CA GLN A 88 -1.56 -22.54 8.34
C GLN A 88 -1.52 -21.82 6.98
N ASN A 89 -0.35 -21.31 6.59
CA ASN A 89 -0.11 -20.71 5.29
C ASN A 89 1.21 -21.22 4.67
N PRO A 90 1.17 -22.20 3.75
CA PRO A 90 2.36 -22.82 3.18
C PRO A 90 3.03 -21.97 2.08
N ASN A 91 2.58 -20.74 1.84
CA ASN A 91 3.04 -19.92 0.73
C ASN A 91 4.20 -19.01 1.13
N GLN A 92 5.06 -18.67 0.16
CA GLN A 92 6.20 -17.76 0.31
C GLN A 92 5.90 -16.43 -0.38
N ILE A 93 6.31 -15.32 0.24
CA ILE A 93 6.17 -13.97 -0.33
C ILE A 93 6.98 -13.88 -1.63
N LYS A 94 6.38 -13.32 -2.68
CA LYS A 94 6.99 -13.09 -3.98
C LYS A 94 6.55 -11.76 -4.57
N GLU A 95 7.44 -11.16 -5.35
CA GLU A 95 7.13 -9.95 -6.09
C GLU A 95 5.96 -10.18 -7.06
N GLN A 96 5.06 -9.21 -7.07
CA GLN A 96 3.97 -9.09 -8.04
C GLN A 96 4.27 -7.96 -9.02
N ASN A 97 3.51 -7.85 -10.10
CA ASN A 97 3.56 -6.68 -10.98
C ASN A 97 2.31 -5.84 -10.75
N ILE A 98 2.43 -4.79 -9.93
CA ILE A 98 1.31 -3.92 -9.58
C ILE A 98 1.36 -2.66 -10.45
N SER A 99 0.33 -2.47 -11.27
CA SER A 99 0.09 -1.25 -12.03
C SER A 99 -1.38 -0.88 -11.94
N LYS A 100 -1.70 0.26 -11.32
CA LYS A 100 -3.08 0.72 -11.10
C LYS A 100 -3.23 2.20 -11.42
N SER A 101 -4.45 2.57 -11.76
CA SER A 101 -4.86 3.95 -12.04
C SER A 101 -6.17 4.22 -11.32
N PHE A 102 -6.23 5.32 -10.58
CA PHE A 102 -7.38 5.74 -9.78
C PHE A 102 -7.76 7.17 -10.17
N THR A 103 -9.03 7.42 -10.47
CA THR A 103 -9.49 8.79 -10.78
C THR A 103 -9.20 9.75 -9.64
N LEU A 104 -8.72 10.96 -9.96
CA LEU A 104 -8.60 12.05 -8.97
C LEU A 104 -9.96 12.64 -8.61
N CYS A 105 -10.98 12.39 -9.42
CA CYS A 105 -12.36 12.83 -9.23
C CYS A 105 -13.28 11.62 -9.03
N PRO A 106 -13.32 11.04 -7.82
CA PRO A 106 -14.19 9.91 -7.54
C PRO A 106 -15.65 10.35 -7.57
N THR A 107 -16.53 9.42 -7.98
CA THR A 107 -17.98 9.60 -7.89
C THR A 107 -18.59 8.48 -7.07
N LEU A 108 -19.68 8.77 -6.37
CA LEU A 108 -20.43 7.75 -5.66
C LEU A 108 -21.11 6.83 -6.67
N VAL A 109 -20.78 5.54 -6.63
CA VAL A 109 -21.34 4.52 -7.54
C VAL A 109 -22.59 3.85 -6.97
N SER A 110 -22.78 3.85 -5.65
CA SER A 110 -23.93 3.26 -4.96
C SER A 110 -24.08 3.84 -3.55
N GLU A 111 -25.29 4.28 -3.21
CA GLU A 111 -25.65 4.75 -1.85
C GLU A 111 -25.70 3.61 -0.83
N THR A 112 -25.89 2.37 -1.30
CA THR A 112 -25.99 1.18 -0.44
C THR A 112 -24.75 0.29 -0.55
N GLY A 113 -23.72 0.73 -1.28
CA GLY A 113 -22.54 -0.06 -1.61
C GLY A 113 -22.77 -1.09 -2.72
N ILE A 114 -21.67 -1.68 -3.16
CA ILE A 114 -21.61 -2.85 -4.04
C ILE A 114 -20.70 -3.89 -3.39
N ALA A 115 -20.92 -5.17 -3.66
CA ALA A 115 -19.99 -6.19 -3.23
C ALA A 115 -18.61 -5.93 -3.85
N ALA A 116 -17.57 -5.87 -3.01
CA ALA A 116 -16.19 -5.65 -3.39
C ALA A 116 -15.29 -6.59 -2.55
N GLY A 117 -14.09 -6.88 -3.04
CA GLY A 117 -13.17 -7.82 -2.38
C GLY A 117 -13.32 -9.25 -2.87
N GLY A 118 -12.33 -10.09 -2.54
CA GLY A 118 -12.27 -11.48 -2.95
C GLY A 118 -12.31 -11.64 -4.48
N ALA A 119 -13.28 -12.41 -4.99
CA ALA A 119 -13.43 -12.65 -6.43
C ALA A 119 -13.74 -11.39 -7.26
N ALA A 120 -14.22 -10.31 -6.63
CA ALA A 120 -14.44 -9.03 -7.29
C ALA A 120 -13.15 -8.21 -7.47
N GLY A 121 -12.03 -8.69 -6.91
CA GLY A 121 -10.72 -8.04 -6.96
C GLY A 121 -10.44 -7.15 -5.75
N ALA A 122 -9.19 -6.67 -5.69
CA ALA A 122 -8.71 -5.80 -4.62
C ALA A 122 -9.55 -4.53 -4.49
N ILE A 123 -9.86 -4.16 -3.25
CA ILE A 123 -10.67 -2.96 -2.97
C ILE A 123 -9.81 -1.70 -2.81
N ALA A 124 -8.56 -1.87 -2.42
CA ALA A 124 -7.62 -0.79 -2.16
C ALA A 124 -6.18 -1.30 -2.24
N TYR A 125 -5.25 -0.35 -2.33
CA TYR A 125 -3.82 -0.58 -2.25
C TYR A 125 -3.24 0.36 -1.20
N ALA A 126 -2.41 -0.18 -0.31
CA ALA A 126 -1.62 0.60 0.63
C ALA A 126 -0.52 1.38 -0.10
N ILE A 127 0.06 2.36 0.60
CA ILE A 127 1.13 3.22 0.06
C ILE A 127 2.33 2.40 -0.43
N ASN A 128 2.61 1.26 0.20
CA ASN A 128 3.69 0.34 -0.16
C ASN A 128 3.35 -0.64 -1.30
N SER A 129 2.23 -0.43 -2.01
CA SER A 129 1.70 -1.25 -3.11
C SER A 129 1.13 -2.62 -2.71
N VAL A 130 1.05 -2.96 -1.42
CA VAL A 130 0.35 -4.16 -0.96
C VAL A 130 -1.17 -3.95 -1.03
N LYS A 131 -1.92 -4.92 -1.54
CA LYS A 131 -3.38 -4.81 -1.70
C LYS A 131 -4.13 -5.08 -0.39
N PHE A 132 -5.34 -4.54 -0.31
CA PHE A 132 -6.36 -4.98 0.63
C PHE A 132 -7.33 -5.92 -0.09
N ASP A 133 -7.53 -7.11 0.46
CA ASP A 133 -8.39 -8.15 -0.10
C ASP A 133 -9.38 -8.70 0.94
N PRO A 134 -10.22 -7.84 1.55
CA PRO A 134 -11.24 -8.30 2.48
C PRO A 134 -12.31 -9.10 1.73
N ALA A 135 -13.20 -9.72 2.50
CA ALA A 135 -14.25 -10.61 2.04
C ALA A 135 -13.70 -11.91 1.43
N THR A 136 -13.33 -12.83 2.32
CA THR A 136 -12.91 -14.18 1.93
C THR A 136 -14.04 -14.99 1.30
N GLY A 137 -13.69 -16.14 0.71
CA GLY A 137 -14.66 -17.11 0.22
C GLY A 137 -15.41 -17.89 1.31
N GLY A 138 -15.06 -17.70 2.59
CA GLY A 138 -15.68 -18.39 3.71
C GLY A 138 -17.00 -17.74 4.12
N ARG A 139 -18.00 -18.56 4.46
CA ARG A 139 -19.34 -18.09 4.86
C ARG A 139 -19.90 -18.88 6.04
N CYS A 140 -20.77 -18.23 6.81
CA CYS A 140 -21.57 -18.84 7.86
C CYS A 140 -23.07 -18.53 7.69
N ASN A 141 -23.94 -19.48 8.06
CA ASN A 141 -25.37 -19.25 8.20
C ASN A 141 -25.73 -18.68 9.59
N ASP A 142 -27.01 -18.35 9.80
CA ASP A 142 -27.49 -17.74 11.06
C ASP A 142 -27.49 -18.73 12.24
N ASP A 143 -27.29 -20.03 11.99
CA ASP A 143 -27.13 -21.08 13.00
C ASP A 143 -25.65 -21.28 13.42
N GLY A 144 -24.73 -20.52 12.83
CA GLY A 144 -23.29 -20.60 13.12
C GLY A 144 -22.56 -21.74 12.41
N GLU A 145 -23.18 -22.38 11.41
CA GLU A 145 -22.52 -23.38 10.58
C GLU A 145 -21.68 -22.67 9.51
N CYS A 146 -20.37 -22.91 9.56
CA CYS A 146 -19.39 -22.21 8.74
C CYS A 146 -18.66 -23.15 7.78
N SER A 147 -18.35 -22.65 6.59
CA SER A 147 -17.40 -23.27 5.66
C SER A 147 -16.33 -22.26 5.27
N MET A 148 -15.06 -22.68 5.36
CA MET A 148 -13.89 -21.85 5.08
C MET A 148 -13.75 -21.44 3.62
N ALA A 149 -14.37 -22.19 2.72
CA ALA A 149 -14.45 -21.89 1.31
C ALA A 149 -15.81 -22.35 0.77
N GLN A 150 -16.36 -21.60 -0.19
CA GLN A 150 -17.57 -21.97 -0.93
C GLN A 150 -18.77 -22.28 -0.01
N GLY A 151 -18.84 -21.63 1.16
CA GLY A 151 -19.96 -21.78 2.08
C GLY A 151 -21.25 -21.14 1.59
N GLN A 152 -22.35 -21.40 2.30
CA GLN A 152 -23.62 -20.69 2.14
C GLN A 152 -23.93 -19.89 3.41
N GLY A 153 -24.76 -18.86 3.28
CA GLY A 153 -25.19 -18.04 4.41
C GLY A 153 -24.93 -16.54 4.21
N ASN A 154 -25.47 -15.75 5.13
CA ASN A 154 -25.48 -14.28 5.02
C ASN A 154 -24.20 -13.62 5.55
N TRP A 155 -23.40 -14.36 6.32
CA TRP A 155 -22.19 -13.85 6.97
C TRP A 155 -20.94 -14.27 6.20
N ASN A 156 -20.05 -13.32 5.92
CA ASN A 156 -18.72 -13.61 5.39
C ASN A 156 -17.74 -13.78 6.55
N ILE A 157 -16.83 -14.75 6.40
CA ILE A 157 -15.67 -14.88 7.28
C ILE A 157 -14.60 -13.92 6.74
N GLU A 158 -13.91 -13.21 7.61
CA GLU A 158 -12.69 -12.50 7.24
C GLU A 158 -11.47 -13.32 7.65
N ALA A 159 -10.40 -13.31 6.84
CA ALA A 159 -9.17 -14.06 7.11
C ALA A 159 -8.29 -13.33 8.14
N LEU A 160 -8.91 -12.96 9.25
CA LEU A 160 -8.23 -12.51 10.45
C LEU A 160 -8.01 -13.72 11.35
N GLY A 161 -6.90 -13.74 12.07
CA GLY A 161 -6.57 -14.79 13.02
C GLY A 161 -7.61 -14.89 14.11
N HIS A 162 -8.40 -15.96 14.09
CA HIS A 162 -9.44 -16.24 15.09
C HIS A 162 -9.12 -17.57 15.78
N ASN A 163 -9.47 -17.69 17.06
CA ASN A 163 -9.35 -18.97 17.78
C ASN A 163 -10.24 -20.09 17.21
N THR A 164 -11.18 -19.75 16.31
CA THR A 164 -12.11 -20.68 15.66
C THR A 164 -11.63 -21.09 14.27
N PHE A 165 -10.95 -20.18 13.57
CA PHE A 165 -10.44 -20.38 12.22
C PHE A 165 -9.13 -19.62 12.07
N ASP A 166 -8.09 -20.31 11.63
CA ASP A 166 -6.75 -19.76 11.49
C ASP A 166 -6.34 -19.82 10.02
N PHE A 167 -6.09 -18.65 9.42
CA PHE A 167 -5.63 -18.51 8.03
C PHE A 167 -4.12 -18.28 7.94
N GLY A 168 -3.42 -18.38 9.07
CA GLY A 168 -1.99 -18.13 9.17
C GLY A 168 -1.63 -16.68 8.88
N ASP A 169 -2.49 -15.73 9.28
CA ASP A 169 -2.18 -14.31 9.17
C ASP A 169 -1.10 -13.90 10.20
N ASP A 170 -0.48 -12.77 9.92
CA ASP A 170 0.53 -12.19 10.80
C ASP A 170 -0.02 -11.01 11.63
N MET A 171 0.87 -10.35 12.37
CA MET A 171 0.55 -9.16 13.17
C MET A 171 0.00 -7.97 12.37
N ASN A 172 0.09 -8.00 11.04
CA ASN A 172 -0.45 -6.98 10.14
C ASN A 172 -1.81 -7.37 9.57
N HIS A 173 -2.43 -8.44 10.10
CA HIS A 173 -3.68 -8.99 9.59
C HIS A 173 -3.56 -9.36 8.10
N ALA A 174 -2.40 -9.90 7.72
CA ALA A 174 -2.07 -10.25 6.35
C ALA A 174 -1.54 -11.66 6.24
N HIS A 175 -1.74 -12.24 5.07
CA HIS A 175 -1.18 -13.53 4.73
C HIS A 175 -0.78 -13.59 3.26
N VAL A 176 -0.27 -14.75 2.82
CA VAL A 176 0.29 -14.93 1.48
C VAL A 176 -0.63 -15.81 0.63
N GLN A 177 -0.98 -15.38 -0.59
CA GLN A 177 -1.72 -16.21 -1.54
C GLN A 177 -0.83 -17.29 -2.17
N PRO A 178 -1.39 -18.34 -2.80
CA PRO A 178 -0.62 -19.34 -3.55
C PRO A 178 0.31 -18.77 -4.64
N THR A 179 0.00 -17.58 -5.16
CA THR A 179 0.85 -16.84 -6.11
C THR A 179 2.07 -16.17 -5.49
N GLY A 180 2.13 -16.13 -4.14
CA GLY A 180 3.12 -15.41 -3.36
C GLY A 180 2.76 -13.95 -3.05
N GLU A 181 1.55 -13.52 -3.42
CA GLU A 181 1.06 -12.16 -3.11
C GLU A 181 0.73 -12.03 -1.61
N TYR A 182 1.54 -11.26 -0.89
CA TYR A 182 1.21 -10.80 0.47
C TYR A 182 0.12 -9.73 0.39
N HIS A 183 -0.88 -9.79 1.27
CA HIS A 183 -2.04 -8.89 1.23
C HIS A 183 -2.74 -8.75 2.57
N TYR A 184 -3.31 -7.58 2.83
CA TYR A 184 -4.00 -7.26 4.09
C TYR A 184 -5.48 -7.63 4.03
N HIS A 185 -5.96 -8.26 5.09
CA HIS A 185 -7.38 -8.45 5.42
C HIS A 185 -7.86 -7.45 6.46
N GLY A 186 -6.95 -6.88 7.25
CA GLY A 186 -7.25 -5.90 8.30
C GLY A 186 -6.30 -4.70 8.29
N MET A 187 -6.20 -4.04 9.44
CA MET A 187 -5.33 -2.89 9.62
C MET A 187 -3.85 -3.34 9.65
N PRO A 188 -2.99 -2.82 8.76
CA PRO A 188 -1.58 -3.20 8.74
C PRO A 188 -0.82 -2.45 9.85
N GLU A 189 -0.83 -3.00 11.06
CA GLU A 189 -0.33 -2.34 12.27
C GLU A 189 1.10 -1.79 12.08
N LEU A 190 2.03 -2.61 11.58
CA LEU A 190 3.42 -2.20 11.41
C LEU A 190 3.66 -1.29 10.20
N LEU A 191 2.72 -1.19 9.27
CA LEU A 191 2.77 -0.17 8.21
C LEU A 191 2.35 1.20 8.75
N ILE A 192 1.37 1.24 9.64
CA ILE A 192 0.85 2.48 10.22
C ILE A 192 1.91 3.14 11.11
N ASP A 193 2.71 2.33 11.81
CA ASP A 193 3.78 2.76 12.70
C ASP A 193 5.15 2.92 12.01
N PHE A 194 5.21 2.79 10.68
CA PHE A 194 6.45 2.76 9.87
C PHE A 194 7.10 4.14 9.66
#